data_AF-A0A1J4XMX6-F1
#
_entry.id   AF-A0A1J4XMX6-F1
#
_cell.length_a   1.000
_cell.length_b   1.000
_cell.length_c   1.000
_cell.angle_alpha   90.00
_cell.angle_beta   90.00
_cell.angle_gamma   90.00
#
_symmetry.space_group_name_H-M   'P 1'
#
loop_
_entity.id
_entity.type
_entity.pdbx_description
1 polymer ?
#
loop_
_entity_poly.entity_id
_entity_poly.type
_entity_poly.pdbx_seq_one_letter_code
_entity_poly.pdbx_strand_id
1 'polypeptide(L)'
;MVEEVEIEALDSLLQDFAARAKKALLTKDYDYAIETLHFLLSKEPGCLALRVLLEEAREKQLSQKGVTRRWRDKLVGVTHWGWFLLFWKKKPYKALAVLERLRDAFPENLYYTRRLGKLAQMLGLKTTALHLYETVCDQEPSHVEGLLDLAEAWLASGHVENAQKVALKAYRFAPGNIRAEIVAQRVTVAAMARVEA
;
A
#
# COMPACT_ATOMS: atom_id res chain seq x y z
N MET A 1 -6.24 12.64 13.05
CA MET A 1 -6.09 11.21 12.72
C MET A 1 -6.88 10.99 11.45
N VAL A 2 -6.38 10.23 10.48
CA VAL A 2 -7.14 9.95 9.25
C VAL A 2 -7.99 8.72 9.55
N GLU A 3 -9.30 8.86 9.42
CA GLU A 3 -10.23 7.75 9.60
C GLU A 3 -10.34 6.94 8.32
N GLU A 4 -10.56 5.65 8.46
CA GLU A 4 -10.80 4.76 7.32
C GLU A 4 -12.26 4.93 6.89
N VAL A 5 -12.47 5.22 5.62
CA VAL A 5 -13.78 5.59 5.08
C VAL A 5 -14.15 4.64 3.96
N GLU A 6 -15.34 4.06 4.04
CA GLU A 6 -15.91 3.26 2.96
C GLU A 6 -16.46 4.15 1.85
N ILE A 7 -16.57 3.62 0.62
CA ILE A 7 -17.03 4.41 -0.54
C ILE A 7 -18.42 5.01 -0.30
N GLU A 8 -19.28 4.32 0.44
CA GLU A 8 -20.65 4.72 0.74
C GLU A 8 -20.74 5.89 1.73
N ALA A 9 -19.68 6.09 2.53
CA ALA A 9 -19.57 7.18 3.48
C ALA A 9 -18.95 8.46 2.87
N LEU A 10 -18.52 8.40 1.60
CA LEU A 10 -18.03 9.58 0.88
C LEU A 10 -19.18 10.55 0.55
N ASP A 11 -18.86 11.84 0.43
CA ASP A 11 -19.81 12.85 -0.07
C ASP A 11 -20.36 12.44 -1.45
N SER A 12 -21.62 12.76 -1.71
CA SER A 12 -22.35 12.43 -2.94
C SER A 12 -21.58 12.81 -4.22
N LEU A 13 -20.89 13.96 -4.20
CA LEU A 13 -20.02 14.39 -5.30
C LEU A 13 -18.82 13.46 -5.50
N LEU A 14 -18.19 12.99 -4.42
CA LEU A 14 -17.06 12.07 -4.48
C LEU A 14 -17.50 10.68 -4.94
N GLN A 15 -18.70 10.24 -4.57
CA GLN A 15 -19.30 9.01 -5.08
C GLN A 15 -19.53 9.08 -6.59
N ASP A 16 -20.02 10.22 -7.10
CA ASP A 16 -20.19 10.44 -8.55
C ASP A 16 -18.85 10.37 -9.30
N PHE A 17 -17.80 10.99 -8.77
CA PHE A 17 -16.45 10.88 -9.34
C PHE A 17 -15.92 9.44 -9.30
N ALA A 18 -16.17 8.70 -8.21
CA ALA A 18 -15.80 7.29 -8.13
C ALA A 18 -16.56 6.45 -9.16
N ALA A 19 -17.85 6.72 -9.40
CA ALA A 19 -18.64 6.06 -10.43
C ALA A 19 -18.12 6.38 -11.84
N ARG A 20 -17.74 7.64 -12.11
CA ARG A 20 -17.11 8.05 -13.37
C ARG A 20 -15.76 7.36 -13.58
N ALA A 21 -14.93 7.27 -12.55
CA ALA A 21 -13.66 6.55 -12.61
C ALA A 21 -13.87 5.06 -12.93
N LYS A 22 -14.85 4.40 -12.28
CA LYS A 22 -15.24 3.02 -12.60
C LYS A 22 -15.71 2.87 -14.04
N LYS A 23 -16.53 3.80 -14.55
CA LYS A 23 -16.95 3.79 -15.96
C LYS A 23 -15.76 3.94 -16.90
N ALA A 24 -14.80 4.81 -16.57
CA ALA A 24 -13.59 5.01 -17.35
C ALA A 24 -12.71 3.75 -17.44
N LEU A 25 -12.66 2.93 -16.38
CA LEU A 25 -12.01 1.61 -16.40
C LEU A 25 -12.64 0.67 -17.43
N LEU A 26 -13.97 0.68 -17.56
CA LEU A 26 -14.69 -0.14 -18.55
C LEU A 26 -14.42 0.36 -19.97
N THR A 27 -14.32 1.68 -20.17
CA THR A 27 -14.02 2.27 -21.47
C THR A 27 -12.53 2.27 -21.81
N LYS A 28 -11.69 1.65 -20.98
CA LYS A 28 -10.22 1.58 -21.12
C LYS A 28 -9.51 2.94 -21.10
N ASP A 29 -10.16 3.97 -20.59
CA ASP A 29 -9.55 5.28 -20.38
C ASP A 29 -8.86 5.32 -19.01
N TYR A 30 -7.75 4.59 -18.92
CA TYR A 30 -7.04 4.41 -17.66
C TYR A 30 -6.32 5.68 -17.21
N ASP A 31 -5.93 6.56 -18.14
CA ASP A 31 -5.28 7.83 -17.80
C ASP A 31 -6.25 8.71 -17.01
N TYR A 32 -7.48 8.88 -17.53
CA TYR A 32 -8.52 9.61 -16.83
C TYR A 32 -8.92 8.94 -15.50
N ALA A 33 -9.04 7.61 -15.48
CA ALA A 33 -9.36 6.88 -14.26
C ALA A 33 -8.30 7.10 -13.16
N ILE A 34 -7.01 6.98 -13.50
CA ILE A 34 -5.90 7.16 -12.56
C ILE A 34 -5.87 8.59 -12.01
N GLU A 35 -5.96 9.61 -12.87
CA GLU A 35 -5.95 11.00 -12.43
C GLU A 35 -7.15 11.35 -11.53
N THR A 36 -8.34 10.85 -11.88
CA THR A 36 -9.55 11.04 -11.08
C THR A 36 -9.40 10.38 -9.70
N LEU A 37 -8.87 9.16 -9.65
CA LEU A 37 -8.64 8.43 -8.39
C LEU A 37 -7.57 9.09 -7.52
N HIS A 38 -6.49 9.62 -8.11
CA HIS A 38 -5.50 10.43 -7.38
C HIS A 38 -6.11 11.70 -6.79
N PHE A 39 -6.97 12.38 -7.56
CA PHE A 39 -7.70 13.55 -7.06
C PHE A 39 -8.56 13.17 -5.85
N LEU A 40 -9.31 12.07 -5.92
CA LEU A 40 -10.14 11.59 -4.81
C LEU A 40 -9.30 11.23 -3.58
N LEU A 41 -8.21 10.48 -3.75
CA LEU A 41 -7.31 10.12 -2.64
C LEU A 41 -6.59 11.32 -2.03
N SER A 42 -6.41 12.42 -2.78
CA SER A 42 -5.87 13.67 -2.23
C SER A 42 -6.84 14.37 -1.28
N LYS A 43 -8.15 14.14 -1.44
CA LYS A 43 -9.21 14.63 -0.55
C LYS A 43 -9.44 13.67 0.60
N GLU A 44 -9.59 12.39 0.28
CA GLU A 44 -9.91 11.32 1.22
C GLU A 44 -8.82 10.22 1.18
N PRO A 45 -7.69 10.44 1.88
CA PRO A 45 -6.59 9.49 1.90
C PRO A 45 -6.90 8.22 2.71
N GLY A 46 -8.02 8.17 3.45
CA GLY A 46 -8.40 7.02 4.27
C GLY A 46 -9.15 5.91 3.52
N CYS A 47 -9.57 6.16 2.27
CA CYS A 47 -10.40 5.20 1.54
C CYS A 47 -9.56 4.10 0.87
N LEU A 48 -9.60 2.89 1.43
CA LEU A 48 -8.93 1.71 0.87
C LEU A 48 -9.47 1.34 -0.51
N ALA A 49 -10.80 1.33 -0.67
CA ALA A 49 -11.42 0.87 -1.90
C ALA A 49 -11.07 1.74 -3.13
N LEU A 50 -10.81 3.05 -2.93
CA LEU A 50 -10.26 3.89 -3.99
C LEU A 50 -8.84 3.48 -4.40
N ARG A 51 -8.01 3.02 -3.47
CA ARG A 51 -6.67 2.50 -3.78
C ARG A 51 -6.72 1.17 -4.53
N VAL A 52 -7.64 0.28 -4.16
CA VAL A 52 -7.85 -0.98 -4.88
C VAL A 52 -8.25 -0.71 -6.34
N LEU A 53 -9.17 0.23 -6.56
CA LEU A 53 -9.54 0.66 -7.93
C LEU A 53 -8.36 1.28 -8.68
N LEU A 54 -7.51 2.04 -8.00
CA LEU A 54 -6.30 2.64 -8.59
C LEU A 54 -5.29 1.56 -8.99
N GLU A 55 -5.13 0.52 -8.18
CA GLU A 55 -4.28 -0.63 -8.48
C GLU A 55 -4.78 -1.39 -9.71
N GLU A 56 -6.09 -1.67 -9.79
CA GLU A 56 -6.70 -2.26 -10.98
C GLU A 56 -6.48 -1.41 -12.23
N ALA A 57 -6.64 -0.08 -12.11
CA ALA A 57 -6.39 0.86 -13.19
C ALA A 57 -4.95 0.77 -13.70
N ARG A 58 -3.97 0.75 -12.78
CA ARG A 58 -2.54 0.68 -13.09
C ARG A 58 -2.16 -0.62 -13.76
N GLU A 59 -2.65 -1.75 -13.27
CA GLU A 59 -2.33 -3.06 -13.83
C GLU A 59 -2.84 -3.17 -15.28
N LYS A 60 -4.10 -2.79 -15.51
CA LYS A 60 -4.69 -2.74 -16.85
C LYS A 60 -3.98 -1.74 -17.76
N GLN A 61 -3.55 -0.60 -17.22
CA GLN A 61 -2.77 0.37 -17.99
C GLN A 61 -1.37 -0.18 -18.35
N LEU A 62 -0.69 -0.86 -17.42
CA LEU A 62 0.65 -1.41 -17.62
C LEU A 62 0.66 -2.47 -18.73
N SER A 63 -0.36 -3.35 -18.76
CA SER A 63 -0.51 -4.37 -19.80
C SER A 63 -0.71 -3.81 -21.21
N GLN A 64 -1.16 -2.55 -21.35
CA GLN A 64 -1.41 -1.90 -22.64
C GLN A 64 -0.31 -0.92 -23.06
N LYS A 65 0.65 -0.59 -22.19
CA LYS A 65 1.68 0.43 -22.48
C LYS A 65 2.81 -0.10 -23.35
N GLY A 66 3.13 0.65 -24.41
CA GLY A 66 4.38 0.50 -25.15
C GLY A 66 5.60 1.04 -24.39
N VAL A 67 6.78 0.51 -24.69
CA VAL A 67 8.07 0.80 -24.03
C VAL A 67 8.32 2.31 -23.88
N THR A 68 8.06 3.11 -24.92
CA THR A 68 8.30 4.57 -24.95
C THR A 68 7.52 5.37 -23.91
N ARG A 69 6.32 4.94 -23.54
CA ARG A 69 5.52 5.59 -22.50
C ARG A 69 6.06 5.27 -21.10
N ARG A 70 6.51 4.03 -20.89
CA ARG A 70 7.14 3.57 -19.64
C ARG A 70 8.42 4.34 -19.30
N TRP A 71 9.23 4.70 -20.29
CA TRP A 71 10.43 5.54 -20.06
C TRP A 71 10.08 6.97 -19.61
N ARG A 72 9.04 7.58 -20.21
CA ARG A 72 8.56 8.91 -19.79
C ARG A 72 8.06 8.91 -18.36
N ASP A 73 7.28 7.90 -17.98
CA ASP A 73 6.73 7.79 -16.62
C ASP A 73 7.85 7.63 -15.59
N LYS A 74 8.90 6.83 -15.90
CA LYS A 74 10.09 6.71 -15.04
C LYS A 74 10.82 8.04 -14.83
N LEU A 75 10.96 8.87 -15.88
CA LEU A 75 11.58 10.20 -15.76
C LEU A 75 10.78 11.12 -14.83
N VAL A 76 9.45 11.09 -14.94
CA VAL A 76 8.56 11.82 -14.03
C VAL A 76 8.68 11.28 -12.61
N GLY A 77 8.86 9.96 -12.43
CA GLY A 77 9.08 9.36 -11.11
C GLY A 77 10.31 9.89 -10.37
N VAL A 78 11.39 10.26 -11.07
CA VAL A 78 12.61 10.80 -10.44
C VAL A 78 12.34 12.13 -9.75
N THR A 79 11.47 12.99 -10.30
CA THR A 79 11.12 14.27 -9.67
C THR A 79 10.31 14.07 -8.38
N HIS A 80 9.44 13.06 -8.39
CA HIS A 80 8.63 12.70 -7.24
C HIS A 80 9.46 12.09 -6.10
N TRP A 81 10.60 11.46 -6.40
CA TRP A 81 11.50 10.95 -5.35
C TRP A 81 12.09 12.08 -4.50
N GLY A 82 12.46 13.20 -5.13
CA GLY A 82 12.90 14.40 -4.43
C GLY A 82 11.80 15.00 -3.53
N TRP A 83 10.55 15.02 -4.01
CA TRP A 83 9.41 15.47 -3.21
C TRP A 83 9.11 14.54 -2.02
N PHE A 84 9.28 13.23 -2.18
CA PHE A 84 9.10 12.28 -1.09
C PHE A 84 10.08 12.57 0.06
N LEU A 85 11.36 12.76 -0.27
CA LEU A 85 12.41 13.11 0.70
C LEU A 85 12.14 14.44 1.42
N LEU A 86 11.43 15.36 0.77
CA LEU A 86 11.04 16.64 1.37
C LEU A 86 9.82 16.51 2.30
N PHE A 87 8.80 15.75 1.89
CA PHE A 87 7.52 15.71 2.60
C PHE A 87 7.40 14.64 3.68
N TRP A 88 8.16 13.54 3.62
CA TRP A 88 7.98 12.39 4.52
C TRP A 88 8.06 12.72 6.03
N LYS A 89 8.87 13.72 6.42
CA LYS A 89 8.97 14.17 7.82
C LYS A 89 8.00 15.28 8.19
N LYS A 90 7.67 16.19 7.27
CA LYS A 90 6.91 17.42 7.58
C LYS A 90 5.41 17.27 7.34
N LYS A 91 5.01 16.51 6.33
CA LYS A 91 3.63 16.42 5.83
C LYS A 91 3.34 14.99 5.37
N PRO A 92 3.07 14.05 6.31
CA PRO A 92 2.92 12.64 5.98
C PRO A 92 1.76 12.36 5.00
N TYR A 93 0.70 13.16 5.03
CA TYR A 93 -0.40 13.09 4.07
C TYR A 93 0.03 13.39 2.62
N LYS A 94 0.90 14.39 2.40
CA LYS A 94 1.45 14.67 1.07
C LYS A 94 2.38 13.56 0.61
N ALA A 95 3.12 12.96 1.53
CA ALA A 95 4.01 11.86 1.22
C ALA A 95 3.24 10.60 0.75
N LEU A 96 2.00 10.38 1.18
CA LEU A 96 1.14 9.32 0.62
C LEU A 96 0.89 9.54 -0.87
N ALA A 97 0.42 10.73 -1.25
CA ALA A 97 0.15 11.06 -2.65
C ALA A 97 1.41 10.97 -3.52
N VAL A 98 2.56 11.42 -2.99
CA VAL A 98 3.85 11.30 -3.70
C VAL A 98 4.25 9.83 -3.88
N LEU A 99 4.07 8.98 -2.87
CA LEU A 99 4.35 7.55 -3.00
C LEU A 99 3.41 6.87 -3.99
N GLU A 100 2.14 7.24 -4.05
CA GLU A 100 1.22 6.73 -5.08
C GLU A 100 1.73 7.10 -6.49
N ARG A 101 2.17 8.35 -6.70
CA ARG A 101 2.76 8.77 -7.98
C ARG A 101 4.06 8.03 -8.32
N LEU A 102 4.87 7.72 -7.31
CA LEU A 102 6.08 6.89 -7.49
C LEU A 102 5.74 5.45 -7.89
N ARG A 103 4.63 4.90 -7.39
CA ARG A 103 4.12 3.58 -7.82
C ARG A 103 3.61 3.60 -9.26
N ASP A 104 3.01 4.70 -9.73
CA ASP A 104 2.64 4.85 -11.15
C ASP A 104 3.87 4.78 -12.06
N ALA A 105 4.96 5.46 -11.66
CA ALA A 105 6.19 5.54 -12.43
C ALA A 105 7.04 4.27 -12.36
N PHE A 106 7.03 3.60 -11.20
CA PHE A 106 7.83 2.41 -10.91
C PHE A 106 6.94 1.27 -10.37
N PRO A 107 6.03 0.71 -11.19
CA PRO A 107 5.03 -0.26 -10.73
C PRO A 107 5.63 -1.58 -10.23
N GLU A 108 6.80 -1.97 -10.76
CA GLU A 108 7.51 -3.19 -10.35
C GLU A 108 8.33 -3.02 -9.06
N ASN A 109 8.48 -1.79 -8.56
CA ASN A 109 9.34 -1.54 -7.41
C ASN A 109 8.54 -1.61 -6.10
N LEU A 110 8.58 -2.78 -5.47
CA LEU A 110 7.91 -3.07 -4.20
C LEU A 110 8.35 -2.16 -3.04
N TYR A 111 9.52 -1.52 -3.15
CA TYR A 111 9.99 -0.54 -2.18
C TYR A 111 8.96 0.57 -1.94
N TYR A 112 8.35 1.11 -3.00
CA TYR A 112 7.40 2.21 -2.86
C TYR A 112 6.08 1.76 -2.26
N THR A 113 5.57 0.58 -2.64
CA THR A 113 4.37 -0.02 -2.04
C THR A 113 4.57 -0.26 -0.55
N ARG A 114 5.69 -0.87 -0.16
CA ARG A 114 6.04 -1.12 1.26
C ARG A 114 6.22 0.18 2.04
N ARG A 115 6.85 1.21 1.46
CA ARG A 115 6.97 2.53 2.09
C ARG A 115 5.61 3.21 2.28
N LEU A 116 4.69 3.01 1.34
CA LEU A 116 3.31 3.51 1.43
C LEU A 116 2.58 2.81 2.58
N GLY A 117 2.75 1.48 2.71
CA GLY A 117 2.24 0.71 3.86
C GLY A 117 2.76 1.24 5.20
N LYS A 118 4.07 1.52 5.30
CA LYS A 118 4.66 2.11 6.53
C LYS A 118 4.06 3.47 6.88
N LEU A 119 3.89 4.31 5.87
CA LEU A 119 3.31 5.62 6.07
C LEU A 119 1.83 5.55 6.46
N ALA A 120 1.08 4.64 5.85
CA ALA A 120 -0.31 4.35 6.21
C ALA A 120 -0.41 3.86 7.66
N GLN A 121 0.47 2.95 8.09
CA GLN A 121 0.54 2.46 9.46
C GLN A 121 0.85 3.59 10.45
N MET A 122 1.80 4.47 10.14
CA MET A 122 2.10 5.66 10.96
C MET A 122 0.92 6.63 11.09
N LEU A 123 0.05 6.68 10.07
CA LEU A 123 -1.14 7.53 10.04
C LEU A 123 -2.36 6.88 10.68
N GLY A 124 -2.26 5.62 11.14
CA GLY A 124 -3.34 4.86 11.75
C GLY A 124 -4.26 4.16 10.75
N LEU A 125 -3.95 4.19 9.45
CA LEU A 125 -4.69 3.51 8.39
C LEU A 125 -4.32 2.01 8.36
N LYS A 126 -4.78 1.27 9.37
CA LYS A 126 -4.42 -0.14 9.61
C LYS A 126 -4.83 -1.06 8.45
N THR A 127 -6.06 -0.96 7.94
CA THR A 127 -6.53 -1.82 6.84
C THR A 127 -5.79 -1.50 5.56
N THR A 128 -5.52 -0.20 5.31
CA THR A 128 -4.72 0.21 4.16
C THR A 128 -3.29 -0.31 4.26
N ALA A 129 -2.66 -0.24 5.44
CA ALA A 129 -1.31 -0.75 5.64
C ALA A 129 -1.25 -2.27 5.41
N LEU A 130 -2.21 -3.03 5.97
CA LEU A 130 -2.31 -4.48 5.77
C LEU A 130 -2.41 -4.83 4.29
N HIS A 131 -3.37 -4.23 3.57
CA HIS A 131 -3.54 -4.45 2.12
C HIS A 131 -2.25 -4.19 1.33
N LEU A 132 -1.55 -3.10 1.64
CA LEU A 132 -0.29 -2.76 0.95
C LEU A 132 0.84 -3.73 1.26
N TYR A 133 0.89 -4.31 2.46
CA TYR A 133 1.88 -5.34 2.76
C TYR A 133 1.51 -6.70 2.18
N GLU A 134 0.22 -7.03 2.12
CA GLU A 134 -0.28 -8.23 1.43
C GLU A 134 0.07 -8.17 -0.05
N THR A 135 -0.22 -7.05 -0.74
CA THR A 135 0.16 -6.88 -2.16
C THR A 135 1.67 -7.07 -2.41
N VAL A 136 2.53 -6.62 -1.50
CA VAL A 136 3.99 -6.87 -1.59
C VAL A 136 4.30 -8.35 -1.47
N CYS A 137 3.68 -9.06 -0.52
CA CYS A 137 3.89 -10.48 -0.30
C CYS A 137 3.28 -11.35 -1.41
N ASP A 138 2.20 -10.91 -2.05
CA ASP A 138 1.58 -11.59 -3.19
C ASP A 138 2.44 -11.45 -4.45
N GLN A 139 3.03 -10.27 -4.66
CA GLN A 139 3.93 -10.01 -5.79
C GLN A 139 5.30 -10.67 -5.61
N GLU A 140 5.85 -10.68 -4.40
CA GLU A 140 7.11 -11.36 -4.08
C GLU A 140 6.98 -12.13 -2.76
N PRO A 141 6.58 -13.42 -2.80
CA PRO A 141 6.37 -14.25 -1.60
C PRO A 141 7.59 -14.45 -0.72
N SER A 142 8.79 -14.27 -1.26
CA SER A 142 10.08 -14.35 -0.55
C SER A 142 10.56 -13.00 -0.03
N HIS A 143 9.78 -11.91 -0.17
CA HIS A 143 10.18 -10.57 0.26
C HIS A 143 10.20 -10.46 1.79
N VAL A 144 11.32 -10.82 2.41
CA VAL A 144 11.51 -10.92 3.87
C VAL A 144 11.01 -9.67 4.58
N GLU A 145 11.42 -8.50 4.13
CA GLU A 145 11.04 -7.26 4.79
C GLU A 145 9.54 -6.94 4.71
N GLY A 146 8.86 -7.36 3.64
CA GLY A 146 7.41 -7.21 3.49
C GLY A 146 6.66 -8.17 4.39
N LEU A 147 7.14 -9.41 4.50
CA LEU A 147 6.61 -10.38 5.46
C LEU A 147 6.76 -9.88 6.90
N LEU A 148 7.90 -9.27 7.25
CA LEU A 148 8.10 -8.71 8.59
C LEU A 148 7.16 -7.53 8.87
N ASP A 149 7.04 -6.60 7.93
CA ASP A 149 6.12 -5.47 8.07
C ASP A 149 4.65 -5.95 8.15
N LEU A 150 4.27 -6.97 7.38
CA LEU A 150 2.94 -7.60 7.42
C LEU A 150 2.67 -8.30 8.76
N ALA A 151 3.63 -9.05 9.28
CA ALA A 151 3.50 -9.72 10.58
C ALA A 151 3.36 -8.72 11.73
N GLU A 152 4.14 -7.64 11.72
CA GLU A 152 4.01 -6.54 12.70
C GLU A 152 2.65 -5.84 12.59
N ALA A 153 2.14 -5.61 11.37
CA ALA A 153 0.82 -5.03 11.15
C ALA A 153 -0.32 -5.94 11.65
N TRP A 154 -0.22 -7.25 11.44
CA TRP A 154 -1.17 -8.23 11.99
C TRP A 154 -1.15 -8.27 13.51
N LEU A 155 0.04 -8.23 14.13
CA LEU A 155 0.16 -8.14 15.59
C LEU A 155 -0.49 -6.87 16.14
N ALA A 156 -0.22 -5.72 15.53
CA ALA A 156 -0.79 -4.43 15.94
C ALA A 156 -2.32 -4.37 15.77
N SER A 157 -2.88 -5.27 14.95
CA SER A 157 -4.31 -5.41 14.71
C SER A 157 -4.95 -6.54 15.55
N GLY A 158 -4.17 -7.23 16.39
CA GLY A 158 -4.65 -8.30 17.28
C GLY A 158 -4.81 -9.67 16.62
N HIS A 159 -4.50 -9.81 15.33
CA HIS A 159 -4.61 -11.08 14.60
C HIS A 159 -3.32 -11.90 14.77
N VAL A 160 -3.10 -12.39 16.00
CA VAL A 160 -1.85 -13.05 16.41
C VAL A 160 -1.55 -14.31 15.59
N GLU A 161 -2.56 -15.11 15.24
CA GLU A 161 -2.37 -16.32 14.43
C GLU A 161 -1.86 -16.01 13.01
N ASN A 162 -2.40 -14.97 12.38
CA ASN A 162 -1.94 -14.53 11.06
C ASN A 162 -0.52 -14.00 11.14
N ALA A 163 -0.23 -13.19 12.16
CA ALA A 163 1.13 -12.71 12.41
C ALA A 163 2.12 -13.87 12.58
N GLN A 164 1.73 -14.95 13.27
CA GLN A 164 2.62 -16.10 13.52
C GLN A 164 2.96 -16.84 12.24
N LYS A 165 1.96 -17.08 11.40
CA LYS A 165 2.16 -17.72 10.08
C LYS A 165 3.12 -16.90 9.22
N VAL A 166 2.92 -15.59 9.16
CA VAL A 166 3.74 -14.69 8.31
C VAL A 166 5.15 -14.51 8.87
N ALA A 167 5.30 -14.32 10.19
CA ALA A 167 6.61 -14.19 10.83
C ALA A 167 7.46 -15.47 10.67
N LEU A 168 6.85 -16.64 10.79
CA LEU A 168 7.54 -17.91 10.55
C LEU A 168 7.99 -18.06 9.10
N LYS A 169 7.18 -17.61 8.13
CA LYS A 169 7.60 -17.56 6.72
C LYS A 169 8.82 -16.66 6.55
N ALA A 170 8.80 -15.44 7.12
CA ALA A 170 9.93 -14.52 7.05
C ALA A 170 11.22 -15.13 7.64
N TYR A 171 11.10 -15.78 8.81
CA TYR A 171 12.22 -16.47 9.46
C TYR A 171 12.79 -17.62 8.62
N ARG A 172 11.93 -18.38 7.93
CA ARG A 172 12.37 -19.46 7.04
C ARG A 172 13.14 -18.95 5.81
N PHE A 173 12.75 -17.79 5.27
CA PHE A 173 13.44 -17.20 4.12
C PHE A 173 14.78 -16.55 4.48
N ALA A 174 14.93 -16.03 5.70
CA ALA A 174 16.17 -15.43 6.18
C ALA A 174 16.49 -15.83 7.63
N PRO A 175 16.92 -17.08 7.85
CA PRO A 175 17.40 -17.53 9.15
C PRO A 175 18.69 -16.76 9.49
N GLY A 176 18.73 -16.09 10.65
CA GLY A 176 19.83 -15.18 11.05
C GLY A 176 19.57 -13.70 10.79
N ASN A 177 18.43 -13.33 10.20
CA ASN A 177 18.01 -11.94 10.19
C ASN A 177 17.50 -11.56 11.60
N ILE A 178 18.26 -10.69 12.28
CA ILE A 178 17.95 -10.19 13.64
C ILE A 178 16.52 -9.66 13.74
N ARG A 179 16.04 -8.92 12.73
CA ARG A 179 14.68 -8.39 12.74
C ARG A 179 13.65 -9.52 12.65
N ALA A 180 13.90 -10.53 11.83
CA ALA A 180 13.01 -11.69 11.72
C ALA A 180 12.94 -12.48 13.02
N GLU A 181 14.06 -12.65 13.71
CA GLU A 181 14.11 -13.27 15.04
C GLU A 181 13.31 -12.49 16.07
N ILE A 182 13.51 -11.17 16.16
CA ILE A 182 12.79 -10.30 17.10
C ILE A 182 11.28 -10.36 16.83
N VAL A 183 10.87 -10.25 15.56
CA VAL A 183 9.44 -10.30 15.21
C VAL A 183 8.86 -11.67 15.53
N ALA A 184 9.54 -12.76 15.18
CA ALA A 184 9.08 -14.11 15.51
C ALA A 184 8.92 -14.31 17.02
N GLN A 185 9.90 -13.90 17.83
CA GLN A 185 9.83 -13.96 19.28
C GLN A 185 8.64 -13.17 19.84
N ARG A 186 8.47 -11.92 19.41
CA ARG A 186 7.32 -11.07 19.83
C ARG A 186 5.98 -11.73 19.50
N VAL A 187 5.87 -12.32 18.31
CA VAL A 187 4.65 -13.03 17.91
C VAL A 187 4.41 -14.26 18.77
N THR A 188 5.46 -15.06 19.05
CA THR A 188 5.30 -16.25 19.89
C THR A 188 4.87 -15.92 21.32
N VAL A 189 5.42 -14.85 21.90
CA VAL A 189 5.01 -14.37 23.23
C VAL A 189 3.55 -13.92 23.22
N ALA A 190 3.14 -13.15 22.20
CA ALA A 190 1.75 -12.73 22.04
C ALA A 190 0.79 -13.94 21.85
N ALA A 191 1.25 -15.00 21.17
CA ALA A 191 0.46 -16.21 20.97
C ALA A 191 0.26 -16.99 22.27
N MET A 192 1.31 -17.14 23.08
CA MET A 192 1.24 -17.82 24.39
C MET A 192 0.29 -17.08 25.34
N ALA A 193 0.40 -15.75 25.43
CA ALA A 193 -0.47 -14.95 26.29
C ALA A 193 -1.96 -15.07 25.95
N ARG A 194 -2.31 -15.41 24.70
CA ARG A 194 -3.69 -15.64 24.27
C ARG A 194 -4.23 -17.02 24.64
N VAL A 195 -3.35 -18.01 24.83
CA VAL A 195 -3.74 -19.37 25.24
C VAL A 195 -4.03 -19.43 26.74
N GLU A 196 -3.40 -18.54 27.52
CA GLU A 196 -3.54 -18.47 28.98
C GLU A 196 -4.73 -17.61 29.46
N ALA A 197 -5.41 -16.90 28.55
CA ALA A 197 -6.55 -16.00 28.83
C ALA A 197 -7.90 -16.63 28.41
#